data_AF-A0A355APS3-F1
#
_entry.id   AF-A0A355APS3-F1
#
_cell.length_a   1.000
_cell.length_b   1.000
_cell.length_c   1.000
_cell.angle_alpha   90.00
_cell.angle_beta   90.00
_cell.angle_gamma   90.00
#
_symmetry.space_group_name_H-M   'P 1'
#
loop_
_entity.id
_entity.type
_entity.pdbx_description
1 polymer ?
#
loop_
_entity_poly.entity_id
_entity_poly.type
_entity_poly.pdbx_seq_one_letter_code
_entity_poly.pdbx_strand_id
1 'polypeptide(L)'
;MIRRVREYGYLFPYRVLTAAEAQSYRDAIENYEQTQGGPLAGKYRYKVHLLFTWARDLIRHPRILHAVEQLIGRDILVWTTNVYLKEPHDGRYIS
;
A
#
# COMPACT_ATOMS: atom_id res chain seq x y z
N MET A 1 -15.66 -9.22 -10.00
CA MET A 1 -14.24 -8.82 -9.92
C MET A 1 -13.40 -9.39 -11.06
N ILE A 2 -13.28 -10.71 -11.16
CA ILE A 2 -12.44 -11.40 -12.17
C ILE A 2 -12.73 -10.94 -13.60
N ARG A 3 -14.00 -10.81 -14.01
CA ARG A 3 -14.36 -10.32 -15.36
C ARG A 3 -13.76 -8.95 -15.67
N ARG A 4 -13.91 -7.97 -14.77
CA ARG A 4 -13.35 -6.62 -14.97
C ARG A 4 -11.82 -6.64 -15.06
N VAL A 5 -11.16 -7.43 -14.22
CA VAL A 5 -9.69 -7.56 -14.28
C VAL A 5 -9.25 -8.20 -15.59
N ARG A 6 -9.96 -9.23 -16.08
CA ARG A 6 -9.65 -9.86 -17.38
C ARG A 6 -9.89 -8.93 -18.56
N GLU A 7 -10.91 -8.08 -18.49
CA GLU A 7 -11.29 -7.18 -19.59
C GLU A 7 -10.43 -5.90 -19.63
N TYR A 8 -10.16 -5.30 -18.47
CA TYR A 8 -9.49 -3.99 -18.38
C TYR A 8 -8.06 -4.05 -17.85
N GLY A 9 -7.61 -5.21 -17.34
CA GLY A 9 -6.30 -5.35 -16.69
C GLY A 9 -6.22 -4.80 -15.26
N TYR A 10 -7.29 -4.20 -14.74
CA TYR A 10 -7.32 -3.62 -13.39
C TYR A 10 -8.71 -3.67 -12.74
N LEU A 11 -8.75 -3.48 -11.42
CA LEU A 11 -9.97 -3.29 -10.63
C LEU A 11 -9.83 -2.02 -9.80
N PHE A 12 -10.54 -0.97 -10.18
CA PHE A 12 -10.60 0.28 -9.45
C PHE A 12 -11.93 0.99 -9.69
N PRO A 13 -12.56 1.61 -8.66
CA PRO A 13 -12.16 1.59 -7.25
C PRO A 13 -12.50 0.27 -6.55
N TYR A 14 -11.66 -0.14 -5.59
CA TYR A 14 -11.96 -1.21 -4.64
C TYR A 14 -11.70 -0.72 -3.23
N ARG A 15 -12.77 -0.51 -2.46
CA ARG A 15 -12.67 -0.01 -1.08
C ARG A 15 -12.03 -1.10 -0.21
N VAL A 16 -10.84 -0.84 0.31
CA VAL A 16 -10.17 -1.69 1.31
C VAL A 16 -10.35 -1.09 2.69
N LEU A 17 -10.00 0.19 2.84
CA LEU A 17 -9.97 0.91 4.10
C LEU A 17 -11.13 1.92 4.19
N THR A 18 -11.70 2.04 5.37
CA THR A 18 -12.50 3.21 5.76
C THR A 18 -11.63 4.48 5.78
N ALA A 19 -12.27 5.65 5.85
CA ALA A 19 -11.54 6.90 5.95
C ALA A 19 -10.69 7.00 7.23
N ALA A 20 -11.19 6.48 8.35
CA ALA A 20 -10.49 6.48 9.63
C ALA A 20 -9.27 5.56 9.64
N GLU A 21 -9.40 4.35 9.08
CA GLU A 21 -8.25 3.44 8.92
C GLU A 21 -7.20 4.05 8.00
N ALA A 22 -7.63 4.61 6.86
CA ALA A 22 -6.72 5.29 5.93
C ALA A 22 -5.98 6.47 6.59
N GLN A 23 -6.66 7.24 7.44
CA GLN A 23 -6.04 8.31 8.23
C GLN A 23 -5.00 7.74 9.20
N SER A 24 -5.30 6.65 9.90
CA SER A 24 -4.36 6.04 10.85
C SER A 24 -3.07 5.56 10.18
N TYR A 25 -3.15 5.02 8.95
CA TYR A 25 -1.96 4.66 8.18
C TYR A 25 -1.17 5.88 7.69
N ARG A 26 -1.86 6.97 7.34
CA ARG A 26 -1.22 8.25 7.01
C ARG A 26 -0.47 8.80 8.23
N ASP A 27 -1.11 8.83 9.39
CA ASP A 27 -0.50 9.30 10.64
C ASP A 27 0.75 8.50 10.99
N ALA A 28 0.75 7.18 10.76
CA ALA A 28 1.92 6.33 10.98
C ALA A 28 3.10 6.68 10.06
N ILE A 29 2.83 7.10 8.82
CA ILE A 29 3.86 7.58 7.88
C ILE A 29 4.37 8.94 8.35
N GLU A 30 3.49 9.89 8.61
CA GLU A 30 3.86 11.26 9.01
C GLU A 30 4.62 11.28 10.35
N ASN A 31 4.25 10.43 11.31
CA ASN A 31 4.99 10.27 12.55
C ASN A 31 6.41 9.73 12.32
N TYR A 32 6.60 8.79 11.38
CA TYR A 32 7.96 8.36 11.01
C TYR A 32 8.77 9.53 10.47
N GLU A 33 8.20 10.35 9.58
CA GLU A 33 8.89 11.48 8.98
C GLU A 33 9.32 12.53 10.02
N GLN A 34 8.45 12.80 10.99
CA GLN A 34 8.76 13.68 12.11
C GLN A 34 9.94 13.15 12.94
N THR A 35 9.99 11.84 13.22
CA THR A 35 11.08 11.25 14.02
C THR A 35 12.41 11.18 13.28
N GLN A 36 12.40 11.04 11.95
CA GLN A 36 13.62 10.90 11.12
C GLN A 36 14.08 12.23 10.51
N GLY A 37 13.29 13.30 10.61
CA GLY A 37 13.61 14.62 10.06
C GLY A 37 13.53 14.70 8.54
N GLY A 38 12.75 13.81 7.90
CA GLY A 38 12.62 13.77 6.46
C GLY A 38 11.66 12.69 5.96
N PRO A 39 11.30 12.73 4.65
CA PRO A 39 10.28 11.86 4.10
C PRO A 39 10.68 10.39 4.10
N LEU A 40 9.69 9.50 4.08
CA LEU A 40 9.94 8.07 3.86
C LEU A 40 10.45 7.83 2.43
N ALA A 41 11.78 7.88 2.27
CA ALA A 41 12.45 7.91 0.97
C ALA A 41 13.59 6.90 0.84
N GLY A 42 14.20 6.85 -0.35
CA GLY A 42 15.32 5.97 -0.65
C GLY A 42 14.98 4.50 -0.40
N LYS A 43 15.89 3.74 0.21
CA LYS A 43 15.71 2.32 0.51
C LYS A 43 14.55 2.03 1.48
N TYR A 44 14.16 3.00 2.31
CA TYR A 44 13.16 2.81 3.36
C TYR A 44 11.72 2.80 2.85
N ARG A 45 11.47 3.27 1.62
CA ARG A 45 10.14 3.21 1.00
C ARG A 45 9.84 1.87 0.31
N TYR A 46 10.83 0.97 0.22
CA TYR A 46 10.74 -0.34 -0.42
C TYR A 46 10.65 -1.45 0.63
N LYS A 47 9.88 -2.50 0.33
CA LYS A 47 9.63 -3.64 1.23
C LYS A 47 9.27 -3.19 2.66
N VAL A 48 8.55 -2.06 2.79
CA VAL A 48 8.13 -1.47 4.08
C VAL A 48 7.44 -2.42 5.05
N HIS A 49 6.78 -3.48 4.56
CA HIS A 49 6.21 -4.54 5.41
C HIS A 49 7.26 -5.29 6.26
N LEU A 50 8.55 -5.19 5.93
CA LEU A 50 9.66 -5.72 6.72
C LEU A 50 10.16 -4.72 7.78
N LEU A 51 9.82 -3.43 7.64
CA LEU A 51 10.32 -2.35 8.49
C LEU A 51 9.27 -1.85 9.48
N PHE A 52 7.99 -1.92 9.10
CA PHE A 52 6.90 -1.31 9.87
C PHE A 52 5.75 -2.28 10.10
N THR A 53 5.27 -2.31 11.35
CA THR A 53 4.13 -3.14 11.77
C THR A 53 2.84 -2.75 11.06
N TRP A 54 2.59 -1.44 10.87
CA TRP A 54 1.41 -0.98 10.13
C TRP A 54 1.39 -1.52 8.69
N ALA A 55 2.55 -1.61 8.03
CA ALA A 55 2.65 -2.14 6.67
C ALA A 55 2.49 -3.65 6.66
N ARG A 56 3.09 -4.35 7.63
CA ARG A 56 2.92 -5.80 7.87
C ARG A 56 1.45 -6.15 8.06
N ASP A 57 0.70 -5.34 8.78
CA ASP A 57 -0.71 -5.59 9.07
C ASP A 57 -1.58 -5.29 7.85
N LEU A 58 -1.28 -4.20 7.14
CA LEU A 58 -2.00 -3.84 5.91
C LEU A 58 -1.87 -4.91 4.83
N ILE A 59 -0.69 -5.51 4.62
CA ILE A 59 -0.53 -6.57 3.60
C ILE A 59 -1.34 -7.85 3.92
N ARG A 60 -1.80 -8.02 5.18
CA ARG A 60 -2.65 -9.14 5.64
C ARG A 60 -4.12 -8.76 5.74
N HIS A 61 -4.49 -7.55 5.31
CA HIS A 61 -5.85 -7.05 5.45
C HIS A 61 -6.84 -7.98 4.72
N PRO A 62 -7.91 -8.47 5.37
CA PRO A 62 -8.79 -9.51 4.80
C PRO A 62 -9.38 -9.13 3.44
N ARG A 63 -9.71 -7.85 3.23
CA ARG A 63 -10.22 -7.37 1.92
C ARG A 63 -9.17 -7.39 0.81
N ILE A 64 -7.89 -7.18 1.14
CA ILE A 64 -6.80 -7.31 0.16
C ILE A 64 -6.61 -8.78 -0.19
N LEU A 65 -6.48 -9.64 0.83
CA LEU A 65 -6.30 -11.08 0.62
C LEU A 65 -7.45 -11.66 -0.18
N HIS A 66 -8.70 -11.36 0.20
CA HIS A 66 -9.88 -11.79 -0.57
C HIS A 66 -9.80 -11.35 -2.04
N ALA A 67 -9.41 -10.10 -2.31
CA ALA A 67 -9.31 -9.61 -3.68
C ALA A 67 -8.22 -10.34 -4.48
N VAL A 68 -7.07 -10.60 -3.88
CA VAL A 68 -5.93 -11.28 -4.52
C VAL A 68 -6.20 -12.78 -4.69
N GLU A 69 -6.77 -13.45 -3.69
CA GLU A 69 -7.07 -14.88 -3.70
C GLU A 69 -7.98 -15.27 -4.88
N GLN A 70 -8.97 -14.43 -5.17
CA GLN A 70 -9.88 -14.63 -6.30
C GLN A 70 -9.18 -14.49 -7.67
N LEU A 71 -7.98 -13.90 -7.72
CA LEU A 71 -7.22 -13.70 -8.96
C LEU A 71 -6.14 -14.77 -9.15
N ILE A 72 -5.40 -15.11 -8.10
CA ILE A 72 -4.20 -15.97 -8.20
C ILE A 72 -4.23 -17.23 -7.33
N GLY A 73 -5.30 -17.46 -6.56
CA GLY A 73 -5.41 -18.57 -5.62
C GLY A 73 -4.89 -18.23 -4.22
N ARG A 74 -4.92 -19.23 -3.33
CA ARG A 74 -4.71 -19.05 -1.88
C ARG A 74 -3.25 -18.93 -1.45
N ASP A 75 -2.34 -19.42 -2.27
CA ASP A 75 -0.91 -19.40 -1.97
C ASP A 75 -0.30 -18.06 -2.36
N ILE A 76 -0.49 -17.06 -1.48
CA ILE A 76 -0.11 -15.67 -1.72
C ILE A 76 1.24 -15.37 -1.06
N LEU A 77 2.21 -14.92 -1.87
CA LEU A 77 3.46 -14.35 -1.39
C LEU A 77 3.51 -12.85 -1.65
N VAL A 78 3.73 -12.06 -0.60
CA VAL A 78 4.00 -10.62 -0.74
C VAL A 78 5.48 -10.42 -1.06
N TRP A 79 5.79 -10.25 -2.34
CA TRP A 79 7.17 -10.09 -2.81
C TRP A 79 7.77 -8.72 -2.47
N THR A 80 6.96 -7.65 -2.56
CA THR A 80 7.39 -6.28 -2.34
C THR A 80 6.23 -5.38 -1.89
N THR A 81 6.58 -4.26 -1.27
CA THR A 81 5.67 -3.15 -0.98
C THR A 81 6.40 -1.84 -1.25
N ASN A 82 5.70 -0.86 -1.80
CA ASN A 82 6.27 0.45 -2.09
C ASN A 82 5.34 1.54 -1.54
N VAL A 83 5.90 2.51 -0.86
CA VAL A 83 5.18 3.74 -0.49
C VAL A 83 5.52 4.80 -1.54
N TYR A 84 4.47 5.38 -2.11
CA TYR A 84 4.56 6.44 -3.10
C TYR A 84 4.05 7.75 -2.50
N LEU A 85 4.94 8.46 -1.81
CA LEU A 85 4.67 9.81 -1.32
C LEU A 85 4.92 10.83 -2.43
N LYS A 86 4.05 11.83 -2.49
CA LYS A 86 4.18 12.99 -3.37
C LYS A 86 4.05 14.22 -2.50
N GLU A 87 5.18 14.85 -2.22
CA GLU A 87 5.19 16.10 -1.47
C GLU A 87 4.64 17.25 -2.33
N PRO A 88 4.12 18.32 -1.73
CA PRO A 88 3.77 19.52 -2.46
C PRO A 88 4.95 19.97 -3.32
N HIS A 89 4.70 20.22 -4.62
CA HIS A 89 5.69 20.72 -5.59
C HIS A 89 6.87 19.78 -5.89
N ASP A 90 6.77 18.51 -5.55
CA ASP A 90 7.80 17.46 -5.74
C ASP A 90 8.22 17.26 -7.22
N GLY A 91 7.30 17.44 -8.17
CA GLY A 91 7.58 17.27 -9.61
C GLY A 91 7.81 15.82 -10.07
N ARG A 92 8.00 14.84 -9.17
CA ARG A 92 8.12 13.42 -9.53
C ARG A 92 6.78 12.83 -9.97
N TYR A 93 6.83 11.98 -11.00
CA TYR A 93 5.71 11.18 -11.47
C TYR A 93 5.99 9.68 -11.28
N ILE A 94 4.91 8.90 -11.25
CA ILE A 94 4.96 7.43 -11.26
C ILE A 94 4.62 7.05 -12.70
N SER A 95 5.58 6.48 -13.43
CA SER A 95 5.44 5.99 -14.81
C SER A 95 5.56 4.48 -14.87
#